data_AF-A0A8C0I223-F1
#
_entry.id   AF-A0A8C0I223-F1
#
_cell.length_a   1.000
_cell.length_b   1.000
_cell.length_c   1.000
_cell.angle_alpha   90.00
_cell.angle_beta   90.00
_cell.angle_gamma   90.00
#
_symmetry.space_group_name_H-M   'P 1'
#
loop_
_entity.id
_entity.type
_entity.pdbx_description
1 polymer ?
#
loop_
_entity_poly.entity_id
_entity_poly.type
_entity_poly.pdbx_seq_one_letter_code
_entity_poly.pdbx_strand_id
1 'polypeptide(L)'
;MFSVQLSLGEQTWESESSIKKAQQAVANKALTESTLPKPVQKPPKSSVNNNPGSITPTVELNGLAMKRGEPAIYRPLDPKPFPNYRANYNFRGMYNQRWQHLNALQGIWSQRSEETSSCQTPNE
;
A
#
# COMPACT_ATOMS: atom_id res chain seq x y z
N MET A 1 18.91 -36.27 -28.22
CA MET A 1 19.87 -35.16 -28.06
C MET A 1 19.25 -33.92 -28.68
N PHE A 2 19.40 -32.75 -28.08
CA PHE A 2 18.83 -31.50 -28.59
C PHE A 2 19.95 -30.49 -28.85
N SER A 3 19.96 -29.92 -30.05
CA SER A 3 20.77 -28.75 -30.39
C SER A 3 19.95 -27.48 -30.15
N VAL A 4 20.59 -26.46 -29.56
CA VAL A 4 19.99 -25.14 -29.31
C VAL A 4 20.96 -24.10 -29.84
N GLN A 5 20.43 -23.14 -30.59
CA GLN A 5 21.16 -21.98 -31.09
C GLN A 5 20.52 -20.71 -30.54
N LEU A 6 21.33 -19.79 -30.03
CA LEU A 6 20.92 -18.44 -29.62
C LEU A 6 21.62 -17.44 -30.52
N SER A 7 20.84 -16.56 -31.15
CA SER A 7 21.34 -15.44 -31.93
C SER A 7 21.01 -14.11 -31.23
N LEU A 8 22.00 -13.22 -31.17
CA LEU A 8 21.83 -11.87 -30.64
C LEU A 8 22.53 -10.88 -31.57
N GLY A 9 21.76 -10.22 -32.43
CA GLY A 9 22.30 -9.42 -33.51
C GLY A 9 23.10 -10.28 -34.49
N GLU A 10 24.39 -9.99 -34.63
CA GLU A 10 25.32 -10.72 -35.50
C GLU A 10 26.04 -11.90 -34.82
N GLN A 11 25.84 -12.09 -33.51
CA GLN A 11 26.50 -13.14 -32.73
C GLN A 11 25.62 -14.38 -32.59
N THR A 12 26.23 -15.56 -32.72
CA THR A 12 25.55 -16.85 -32.61
C THR A 12 26.30 -17.78 -31.65
N TRP A 13 25.56 -18.49 -30.82
CA TRP A 13 26.09 -19.51 -29.90
C TRP A 13 25.28 -20.79 -30.00
N GLU A 14 25.97 -21.93 -29.94
CA GLU A 14 25.37 -23.25 -30.07
C GLU A 14 25.79 -24.20 -28.93
N SER A 15 24.90 -25.10 -28.56
CA SER A 15 25.17 -26.20 -27.63
C SER A 15 24.26 -27.39 -27.86
N GLU A 16 24.77 -28.58 -27.58
CA GLU A 16 24.05 -29.84 -27.70
C GLU A 16 23.94 -30.55 -26.35
N SER A 17 22.72 -30.81 -25.86
CA SER A 17 22.49 -31.50 -24.59
C SER A 17 21.02 -31.93 -24.43
N SER A 18 20.51 -32.04 -23.20
CA SER A 18 19.08 -31.99 -22.89
C SER A 18 18.55 -30.55 -23.06
N ILE A 19 17.32 -30.34 -23.54
CA ILE A 19 16.72 -29.02 -23.85
C ILE A 19 17.09 -27.94 -22.82
N LYS A 20 16.79 -28.18 -21.53
CA LYS A 20 17.03 -27.21 -20.46
C LYS A 20 18.53 -26.91 -20.26
N LYS A 21 19.38 -27.94 -20.32
CA LYS A 21 20.84 -27.78 -20.21
C LYS A 21 21.42 -27.08 -21.43
N ALA A 22 20.97 -27.41 -22.63
CA ALA A 22 21.42 -26.76 -23.86
C ALA A 22 21.03 -25.28 -23.85
N GLN A 23 19.80 -24.94 -23.47
CA GLN A 23 19.36 -23.56 -23.29
C GLN A 23 20.22 -22.79 -22.28
N GLN A 24 20.43 -23.36 -21.09
CA GLN A 24 21.26 -22.73 -20.06
C GLN A 24 22.71 -22.58 -20.51
N ALA A 25 23.28 -23.60 -21.16
CA ALA A 25 24.66 -23.60 -21.64
C ALA A 25 24.87 -22.52 -22.71
N VAL A 26 23.96 -22.43 -23.68
CA VAL A 26 24.00 -21.39 -24.72
C VAL A 26 23.83 -19.99 -24.11
N ALA A 27 22.89 -19.81 -23.18
CA ALA A 27 22.72 -18.53 -22.49
C ALA A 27 23.98 -18.12 -21.72
N ASN A 28 24.64 -19.07 -21.03
CA ASN A 28 25.88 -18.82 -20.32
C ASN A 28 27.01 -18.42 -21.28
N LYS A 29 27.17 -19.13 -22.42
CA LYS A 29 28.15 -18.78 -23.46
C LYS A 29 27.94 -17.36 -23.97
N ALA A 30 26.69 -16.97 -24.25
CA ALA A 30 26.36 -15.62 -24.68
C ALA A 30 26.71 -14.56 -23.63
N LEU A 31 26.50 -14.83 -22.34
CA LEU A 31 26.86 -13.88 -21.28
C LEU A 31 28.38 -13.70 -21.11
N THR A 32 29.18 -14.72 -21.41
CA THR A 32 30.65 -14.68 -21.28
C THR A 32 31.37 -14.19 -22.52
N GLU A 33 30.86 -14.54 -23.71
CA GLU A 33 31.52 -14.28 -25.00
C GLU A 33 30.94 -13.06 -25.72
N SER A 34 29.76 -12.55 -25.31
CA SER A 34 29.19 -11.38 -25.99
C SER A 34 30.04 -10.13 -25.76
N THR A 35 30.27 -9.42 -26.87
CA THR A 35 30.96 -8.13 -26.88
C THR A 35 30.01 -6.94 -26.69
N LEU A 36 28.72 -7.22 -26.49
CA LEU A 36 27.69 -6.20 -26.30
C LEU A 36 27.83 -5.53 -24.93
N PRO A 37 27.54 -4.21 -24.83
CA PRO A 37 27.60 -3.51 -23.57
C PRO A 37 26.59 -4.12 -22.59
N LYS A 38 27.06 -4.43 -21.38
CA LYS A 38 26.19 -4.93 -20.32
C LYS A 38 25.18 -3.82 -19.96
N PRO A 39 23.89 -4.16 -19.82
CA PRO A 39 22.91 -3.17 -19.39
C PRO A 39 23.29 -2.63 -18.00
N VAL A 40 23.18 -1.32 -17.82
CA VAL A 40 23.40 -0.67 -16.52
C VAL A 40 22.45 -1.30 -15.50
N GLN A 41 22.98 -1.76 -14.37
CA GLN A 41 22.16 -2.30 -13.30
C GLN A 41 21.17 -1.22 -12.87
N LYS A 42 19.87 -1.50 -13.04
CA LYS A 42 18.83 -0.59 -12.56
C LYS A 42 19.06 -0.35 -11.07
N PRO A 43 18.89 0.89 -10.59
CA PRO A 43 19.01 1.17 -9.16
C PRO A 43 18.08 0.20 -8.39
N PRO A 44 18.53 -0.31 -7.23
CA PRO A 44 17.74 -1.25 -6.46
C PRO A 44 16.37 -0.63 -6.22
N LYS A 45 15.32 -1.32 -6.69
CA LYS A 45 13.94 -0.92 -6.41
C LYS A 45 13.84 -0.85 -4.90
N SER A 46 13.53 0.33 -4.35
CA SER A 46 13.24 0.45 -2.93
C SER A 46 12.23 -0.64 -2.58
N SER A 47 12.53 -1.42 -1.56
CA SER A 47 11.63 -2.43 -1.00
C SER A 47 10.48 -1.73 -0.28
N VAL A 48 9.73 -0.97 -1.04
CA VAL A 48 8.42 -0.46 -0.66
C VAL A 48 7.52 -1.19 -1.64
N ASN A 49 6.79 -2.16 -1.11
CA ASN A 49 5.63 -2.73 -1.78
C ASN A 49 4.75 -1.57 -2.26
N ASN A 50 4.94 -1.14 -3.51
CA ASN A 50 4.35 0.09 -4.07
C ASN A 50 2.84 -0.03 -4.31
N ASN A 51 2.21 -1.15 -3.93
CA ASN A 51 0.77 -1.29 -3.93
C ASN A 51 0.26 -1.24 -2.49
N PRO A 52 -0.08 -0.05 -1.95
CA PRO A 52 -0.63 0.08 -0.60
C PRO A 52 -1.96 -0.68 -0.38
N GLY A 53 -2.54 -1.28 -1.42
CA GLY A 53 -3.72 -2.14 -1.34
C GLY A 53 -3.48 -3.64 -1.62
N SER A 54 -2.25 -4.08 -1.92
CA SER A 54 -1.96 -5.50 -2.22
C SER A 54 -1.78 -6.37 -0.98
N ILE A 55 -1.48 -5.74 0.15
CA ILE A 55 -1.21 -6.41 1.42
C ILE A 55 -2.44 -6.29 2.32
N THR A 56 -2.87 -7.40 2.91
CA THR A 56 -3.95 -7.35 3.89
C THR A 56 -3.41 -6.72 5.19
N PRO A 57 -4.25 -5.97 5.94
CA PRO A 57 -3.81 -5.32 7.19
C PRO A 57 -3.14 -6.29 8.17
N THR A 58 -3.62 -7.53 8.24
CA THR A 58 -3.04 -8.57 9.10
C THR A 58 -1.61 -8.93 8.70
N VAL A 59 -1.32 -9.02 7.40
CA VAL A 59 0.04 -9.36 6.93
C VAL A 59 1.01 -8.20 7.23
N GLU A 60 0.54 -6.95 7.14
CA GLU A 60 1.32 -5.79 7.57
C GLU A 60 1.66 -5.86 9.07
N LEU A 61 0.67 -6.15 9.92
CA LEU A 61 0.87 -6.35 11.36
C LEU A 61 1.83 -7.50 11.66
N ASN A 62 1.72 -8.62 10.95
CA ASN A 62 2.63 -9.76 11.09
C ASN A 62 4.08 -9.38 10.72
N GLY A 63 4.25 -8.62 9.62
CA GLY A 63 5.56 -8.13 9.21
C GLY A 63 6.18 -7.18 10.23
N LEU A 64 5.36 -6.36 10.92
CA LEU A 64 5.83 -5.53 12.04
C LEU A 64 6.28 -6.39 13.24
N ALA A 65 5.57 -7.47 13.56
CA ALA A 65 5.97 -8.40 14.63
C ALA A 65 7.31 -9.07 14.30
N MET A 66 7.49 -9.53 13.06
CA MET A 66 8.76 -10.11 12.58
C MET A 66 9.93 -9.11 12.70
N LYS A 67 9.71 -7.83 12.36
CA LYS A 67 10.72 -6.77 12.52
C LYS A 67 11.11 -6.53 13.99
N ARG A 68 10.19 -6.77 14.93
CA ARG A 68 10.44 -6.69 16.38
C ARG A 68 11.03 -7.98 16.96
N GLY A 69 11.11 -9.06 16.17
CA GLY A 69 11.55 -10.38 16.64
C GLY A 69 10.48 -11.14 17.43
N GLU A 70 9.22 -10.71 17.35
CA GLU A 70 8.10 -11.31 18.08
C GLU A 70 7.25 -12.20 17.14
N PRO A 71 6.70 -13.33 17.62
CA PRO A 71 5.80 -14.16 16.84
C PRO A 71 4.39 -13.55 16.78
N ALA A 72 3.75 -13.62 15.61
CA ALA A 72 2.33 -13.31 15.48
C ALA A 72 1.48 -14.49 15.98
N ILE A 73 0.73 -14.28 17.07
CA ILE A 73 -0.07 -15.33 17.72
C ILE A 73 -1.56 -15.10 17.45
N TYR A 74 -2.24 -16.11 16.88
CA TYR A 74 -3.68 -16.11 16.67
C TYR A 74 -4.38 -16.90 17.76
N ARG A 75 -5.48 -16.36 18.29
CA ARG A 75 -6.34 -17.06 19.25
C ARG A 75 -7.76 -17.10 18.71
N PRO A 76 -8.46 -18.25 18.80
CA PRO A 76 -9.89 -18.30 18.54
C PRO A 76 -10.61 -17.27 19.42
N LEU A 77 -11.56 -16.56 18.84
CA LEU A 77 -12.45 -15.71 19.63
C LEU A 77 -13.40 -16.60 20.41
N ASP A 78 -13.64 -16.27 21.67
CA ASP A 78 -14.72 -16.89 22.42
C ASP A 78 -16.05 -16.69 21.67
N PRO A 79 -16.96 -17.67 21.70
CA PRO A 79 -18.28 -17.50 21.12
C PRO A 79 -18.90 -16.23 21.71
N LYS A 80 -19.19 -15.26 20.83
CA LYS A 80 -19.79 -14.00 21.23
C LYS A 80 -21.01 -14.33 22.10
N PRO A 81 -21.09 -13.82 23.36
CA PRO A 81 -22.27 -14.05 24.17
C PRO A 81 -23.48 -13.65 23.34
N PHE A 82 -24.47 -14.54 23.27
CA PHE A 82 -25.70 -14.29 22.51
C PHE A 82 -26.16 -12.88 22.83
N PRO A 83 -26.35 -12.02 21.82
CA PRO A 83 -26.80 -10.67 22.08
C PRO A 83 -28.14 -10.81 22.79
N ASN A 84 -28.18 -10.48 24.08
CA ASN A 84 -29.41 -10.21 24.80
C ASN A 84 -30.04 -8.98 24.13
N TYR A 85 -30.67 -9.18 22.98
CA TYR A 85 -31.52 -8.21 22.31
C TYR A 85 -32.78 -8.01 23.14
N ARG A 86 -32.64 -7.44 24.34
CA ARG A 86 -33.58 -6.41 24.75
C ARG A 86 -33.11 -5.13 24.10
N ALA A 87 -33.44 -5.00 22.81
CA ALA A 87 -33.33 -3.75 22.09
C ALA A 87 -34.14 -2.70 22.87
N ASN A 88 -33.44 -1.80 23.56
CA ASN A 88 -34.05 -0.62 24.12
C ASN A 88 -34.30 0.36 22.97
N TYR A 89 -35.47 0.29 22.35
CA TYR A 89 -35.93 1.15 21.24
C TYR A 89 -36.18 2.63 21.67
N ASN A 90 -35.46 3.14 22.67
CA ASN A 90 -35.51 4.55 23.04
C ASN A 90 -34.60 5.37 22.11
N PHE A 91 -34.95 5.46 20.83
CA PHE A 91 -34.31 6.33 19.82
C PHE A 91 -34.52 7.83 20.05
N ARG A 92 -35.22 8.21 21.13
CA ARG A 92 -35.65 9.58 21.42
C ARG A 92 -34.53 10.55 21.81
N GLY A 93 -33.31 10.07 22.04
CA GLY A 93 -32.15 10.89 22.43
C GLY A 93 -31.05 11.05 21.36
N MET A 94 -31.07 10.26 20.29
CA MET A 94 -29.91 10.13 19.39
C MET A 94 -29.92 11.11 18.21
N TYR A 95 -31.08 11.64 17.83
CA TYR A 95 -31.22 12.63 16.76
C TYR A 95 -30.83 14.06 17.17
N ASN A 96 -30.69 14.33 18.48
CA ASN A 96 -30.43 15.69 18.98
C ASN A 96 -28.95 16.04 19.14
N GLN A 97 -28.03 15.08 19.01
CA GLN A 97 -26.58 15.31 19.18
C GLN A 97 -25.93 15.90 17.90
N ARG A 98 -26.47 15.57 16.72
CA ARG A 98 -25.84 15.93 15.43
C ARG A 98 -26.09 17.38 15.01
N TRP A 99 -27.17 18.00 15.48
CA TRP A 99 -27.51 19.39 15.15
C TRP A 99 -26.89 20.43 16.08
N GLN A 100 -26.44 20.03 17.28
CA GLN A 100 -25.84 20.97 18.24
C GLN A 100 -24.49 21.52 17.76
N HIS A 101 -23.65 20.68 17.13
CA HIS A 101 -22.37 21.13 16.57
C HIS A 101 -22.53 22.06 15.36
N LEU A 102 -23.54 21.82 14.52
CA LEU A 102 -23.78 22.65 13.32
C LEU A 102 -24.34 24.04 13.69
N ASN A 103 -25.22 24.12 14.69
CA ASN A 103 -25.74 25.40 15.17
C ASN A 103 -24.72 26.20 15.98
N ALA A 104 -23.83 25.52 16.73
CA ALA A 104 -22.72 26.19 17.43
C ALA A 104 -21.76 26.87 16.45
N LEU A 105 -21.48 26.24 15.31
CA LEU A 105 -20.66 26.86 14.27
C LEU A 105 -21.39 28.04 13.61
N GLN A 106 -22.69 27.95 13.32
CA GLN A 106 -23.43 29.10 12.78
C GLN A 106 -23.48 30.30 13.75
N GLY A 107 -23.59 30.07 15.06
CA GLY A 107 -23.53 31.14 16.06
C GLY A 107 -22.16 31.84 16.12
N ILE A 108 -21.07 31.08 16.03
CA ILE A 108 -19.69 31.63 16.05
C ILE A 108 -19.40 32.45 14.79
N TRP A 109 -19.90 32.03 13.62
CA TRP A 109 -19.77 32.80 12.39
C TRP A 109 -20.64 34.06 12.38
N SER A 110 -21.76 34.08 13.10
CA SER A 110 -22.63 35.27 13.19
C SER A 110 -22.05 36.37 14.09
N GLN A 111 -21.43 36.02 15.22
CA GLN A 111 -20.80 37.01 16.12
C GLN A 111 -19.53 37.64 15.54
N ARG A 112 -18.78 36.91 14.70
CA ARG A 112 -17.59 37.47 14.03
C ARG A 112 -17.93 38.57 13.00
N SER A 113 -19.17 38.64 12.53
CA SER A 113 -19.63 39.68 11.59
C SER A 113 -19.97 41.02 12.25
N GLU A 114 -20.18 41.05 13.57
CA GLU A 114 -20.55 42.28 14.30
C GLU A 114 -19.34 42.99 14.92
N GLU A 115 -18.20 42.30 15.11
CA GLU A 115 -17.00 42.88 15.72
C GLU A 115 -16.11 43.71 14.76
N THR A 116 -16.47 43.87 13.48
CA THR A 116 -15.70 44.70 12.52
C THR A 116 -16.30 46.07 12.22
N SER A 117 -17.41 46.47 12.87
CA SER A 117 -18.02 47.80 12.69
C SER A 117 -17.86 48.70 13.92
N SER A 118 -16.63 49.01 14.34
CA SER A 118 -16.37 50.21 15.16
C SER A 118 -14.94 50.75 15.02
N CYS A 119 -14.58 51.20 13.81
CA CYS A 119 -13.53 52.21 13.62
C CYS A 119 -14.04 53.26 12.63
N GLN A 120 -14.26 54.46 13.13
CA GLN A 120 -14.80 55.64 12.46
C GLN A 120 -13.91 56.15 11.33
N THR A 121 -14.49 56.70 10.26
CA THR A 121 -13.81 57.63 9.34
C THR A 121 -14.17 59.08 9.67
N PRO A 122 -13.23 60.04 9.50
CA PRO A 122 -13.37 61.41 10.00
C PRO A 122 -13.96 62.40 8.99
N ASN A 123 -14.49 63.50 9.55
CA ASN A 123 -14.60 64.89 9.07
C ASN A 123 -15.37 65.22 7.77
N GLU A 124 -16.42 66.04 7.94
CA GLU A 124 -16.47 67.42 7.44
C GLU A 124 -17.11 68.35 8.49
#